data_AF-A0A9D5PZ33-F1
#
_entry.id   AF-A0A9D5PZ33-F1
#
_cell.length_a   1.000
_cell.length_b   1.000
_cell.length_c   1.000
_cell.angle_alpha   90.00
_cell.angle_beta   90.00
_cell.angle_gamma   90.00
#
_symmetry.space_group_name_H-M   'P 1'
#
loop_
_entity.id
_entity.type
_entity.pdbx_description
1 polymer ?
#
loop_
_entity_poly.entity_id
_entity_poly.type
_entity_poly.pdbx_seq_one_letter_code
_entity_poly.pdbx_strand_id
1 'polypeptide(L)'
;DADVKIYLTASAEKRAMRRLLEHQAKGVDISFDEVLADINERDHRDMTREISPLCKAEDAVELDNGDLDLEGTVKAALTIIEGKMK
;
A
#
# COMPACT_ATOMS: atom_id res chain seq x y z
N ASP A 1 -10.84 6.40 18.02
CA ASP A 1 -11.53 5.68 16.94
C ASP A 1 -11.66 6.60 15.73
N ALA A 2 -11.87 6.08 14.53
CA ALA A 2 -11.95 6.88 13.30
C ALA A 2 -13.28 6.60 12.58
N ASP A 3 -13.93 7.64 12.07
CA ASP A 3 -15.24 7.54 11.40
C ASP A 3 -15.16 6.72 10.09
N VAL A 4 -14.02 6.78 9.40
CA VAL A 4 -13.75 6.02 8.19
C VAL A 4 -12.34 5.42 8.28
N LYS A 5 -12.24 4.10 8.08
CA LYS A 5 -10.97 3.37 8.05
C LYS A 5 -10.78 2.75 6.66
N ILE A 6 -9.64 3.02 6.04
CA ILE A 6 -9.29 2.48 4.73
C ILE A 6 -7.99 1.68 4.88
N TYR A 7 -8.01 0.43 4.42
CA TYR A 7 -6.84 -0.41 4.30
C TYR A 7 -6.38 -0.42 2.85
N LEU A 8 -5.41 0.43 2.54
CA LEU A 8 -4.86 0.56 1.18
C LEU A 8 -3.88 -0.58 0.91
N THR A 9 -4.05 -1.28 -0.20
CA THR A 9 -3.22 -2.43 -0.59
C THR A 9 -2.82 -2.38 -2.06
N ALA A 10 -1.82 -3.16 -2.41
CA ALA A 10 -1.39 -3.50 -3.77
C ALA A 10 -0.45 -4.71 -3.68
N SER A 11 -0.33 -5.49 -4.76
CA SER A 11 0.61 -6.62 -4.80
C SER A 11 2.06 -6.16 -4.54
N ALA A 12 2.88 -7.05 -3.97
CA ALA A 12 4.28 -6.76 -3.68
C ALA A 12 5.07 -6.41 -4.95
N GLU A 13 4.77 -7.08 -6.06
CA GLU A 13 5.38 -6.86 -7.37
C GLU A 13 5.05 -5.47 -7.92
N LYS A 14 3.79 -5.02 -7.79
CA LYS A 14 3.39 -3.67 -8.22
C LYS A 14 4.08 -2.60 -7.38
N ARG A 15 4.19 -2.80 -6.07
CA ARG A 15 4.93 -1.89 -5.17
C ARG A 15 6.42 -1.88 -5.47
N ALA A 16 7.00 -3.04 -5.77
CA ALA A 16 8.39 -3.19 -6.16
C ALA A 16 8.69 -2.48 -7.48
N MET A 17 7.83 -2.63 -8.49
CA MET A 17 7.97 -1.95 -9.77
C MET A 17 7.94 -0.42 -9.60
N ARG A 18 6.98 0.12 -8.84
CA ARG A 18 6.92 1.57 -8.55
C ARG A 18 8.20 2.05 -7.86
N ARG A 19 8.68 1.32 -6.85
CA ARG A 19 9.89 1.66 -6.12
C ARG A 19 11.15 1.58 -7.00
N LEU A 20 11.24 0.59 -7.88
CA LEU A 20 12.33 0.47 -8.85
C LEU A 20 12.40 1.69 -9.76
N LEU A 21 11.26 2.13 -10.31
CA LEU A 21 11.20 3.34 -11.14
C LEU A 21 11.64 4.60 -10.37
N GLU A 22 11.28 4.72 -9.09
CA GLU A 22 11.77 5.80 -8.22
C GLU A 22 13.29 5.75 -7.99
N HIS A 23 13.87 4.56 -7.84
CA HIS A 23 15.33 4.38 -7.72
C HIS A 23 16.06 4.74 -9.01
N GLN A 24 15.56 4.26 -10.16
CA GLN A 24 16.11 4.58 -11.47
C GLN A 24 16.07 6.10 -11.74
N ALA A 25 14.98 6.78 -11.39
CA ALA A 25 14.87 8.23 -11.50
C ALA A 25 15.89 8.99 -10.62
N LYS A 26 16.38 8.36 -9.54
CA LYS A 26 17.41 8.90 -8.64
C LYS A 26 18.84 8.46 -9.02
N GLY A 27 18.99 7.68 -10.10
CA GLY A 27 20.28 7.13 -10.51
C GLY A 27 20.82 6.04 -9.57
N VAL A 28 19.95 5.39 -8.80
CA VAL A 28 20.31 4.26 -7.93
C VAL A 28 20.21 2.98 -8.76
N ASP A 29 21.31 2.24 -8.83
CA ASP A 29 21.36 0.92 -9.46
C ASP A 29 20.95 -0.15 -8.44
N ILE A 30 19.79 -0.75 -8.66
CA ILE A 30 19.23 -1.83 -7.84
C ILE A 30 18.35 -2.70 -8.73
N SER A 31 18.39 -4.01 -8.54
CA SER A 31 17.56 -4.94 -9.32
C SER A 31 16.12 -5.00 -8.81
N PHE A 32 15.20 -5.44 -9.67
CA PHE A 32 13.81 -5.69 -9.27
C PHE A 32 13.72 -6.72 -8.14
N ASP A 33 14.52 -7.79 -8.20
CA ASP A 33 14.50 -8.87 -7.22
C ASP A 33 14.96 -8.39 -5.83
N GLU A 34 15.96 -7.51 -5.77
CA GLU A 34 16.38 -6.87 -4.51
C GLU A 34 15.26 -6.01 -3.93
N VAL A 35 14.63 -5.15 -4.74
CA VAL A 35 13.51 -4.30 -4.28
C VAL A 35 12.33 -5.15 -3.81
N LEU A 36 12.01 -6.24 -4.51
CA LEU A 36 10.93 -7.15 -4.15
C LEU A 36 11.23 -7.90 -2.84
N ALA A 37 12.47 -8.35 -2.66
CA ALA A 37 12.92 -8.98 -1.42
C ALA A 37 12.79 -8.03 -0.22
N ASP A 38 13.27 -6.79 -0.37
CA ASP A 38 13.17 -5.74 0.66
C ASP A 38 11.71 -5.45 1.06
N ILE A 39 10.83 -5.37 0.05
CA ILE A 39 9.40 -5.15 0.27
C ILE A 39 8.77 -6.32 1.03
N ASN A 40 9.03 -7.56 0.61
CA ASN A 40 8.45 -8.74 1.26
C ASN A 40 8.97 -8.92 2.68
N GLU A 41 10.26 -8.70 2.92
CA GLU A 41 10.84 -8.77 4.27
C GLU A 41 10.19 -7.72 5.17
N ARG A 42 10.05 -6.48 4.68
CA ARG A 42 9.39 -5.41 5.42
C ARG A 42 7.94 -5.76 5.73
N ASP A 43 7.18 -6.20 4.73
CA ASP A 43 5.76 -6.55 4.91
C ASP A 43 5.62 -7.67 5.93
N HIS A 44 6.45 -8.72 5.83
CA HIS A 44 6.45 -9.81 6.79
C HIS A 44 6.72 -9.31 8.20
N ARG A 45 7.77 -8.50 8.40
CA ARG A 45 8.11 -7.93 9.71
C ARG A 45 7.00 -7.02 10.25
N ASP A 46 6.41 -6.17 9.41
CA ASP A 46 5.34 -5.26 9.81
C ASP A 46 4.06 -6.04 10.17
N MET A 47 3.77 -7.16 9.50
CA MET A 47 2.62 -8.02 9.78
C MET A 47 2.79 -8.95 10.99
N THR A 48 4.02 -9.40 11.29
CA THR A 48 4.28 -10.38 12.36
C THR A 48 4.80 -9.78 13.67
N ARG A 49 5.07 -8.48 13.73
CA ARG A 49 5.53 -7.83 14.97
C ARG A 49 4.51 -7.98 16.11
N GLU A 50 5.00 -8.17 17.32
CA GLU A 50 4.16 -8.37 18.52
C GLU A 50 3.32 -7.13 18.88
N ILE A 51 3.87 -5.94 18.65
CA ILE A 51 3.23 -4.67 19.03
C ILE A 51 2.70 -3.96 17.78
N SER A 52 1.39 -3.73 17.76
CA SER A 52 0.67 -3.03 16.68
C SER A 52 0.92 -3.61 15.28
N PRO A 53 0.74 -4.92 15.04
CA PRO A 53 0.98 -5.52 13.72
C PRO A 53 0.19 -4.81 12.62
N LEU A 54 0.74 -4.81 11.40
CA LEU A 54 0.02 -4.37 10.21
C LEU A 54 -1.07 -5.40 9.91
N CYS A 55 -2.31 -5.05 10.24
CA CYS A 55 -3.49 -5.83 9.90
C CYS A 55 -4.65 -4.90 9.53
N LYS A 56 -5.54 -5.38 8.67
CA LYS A 56 -6.79 -4.69 8.37
C LYS A 56 -7.68 -4.70 9.61
N ALA A 57 -8.16 -3.53 10.04
CA ALA A 57 -9.16 -3.43 11.09
C ALA A 57 -10.49 -4.05 10.61
N GLU A 58 -11.28 -4.62 11.52
CA GLU A 58 -12.52 -5.32 11.18
C GLU A 58 -13.52 -4.45 10.41
N ASP A 59 -13.57 -3.16 10.72
CA ASP A 59 -14.45 -2.18 10.11
C ASP A 59 -13.79 -1.35 8.99
N ALA A 60 -12.54 -1.68 8.63
CA ALA A 60 -11.83 -1.00 7.55
C ALA A 60 -12.26 -1.51 6.17
N VAL A 61 -12.43 -0.57 5.23
CA VAL A 61 -12.67 -0.87 3.82
C VAL A 61 -11.34 -1.11 3.13
N GLU A 62 -11.19 -2.24 2.46
CA GLU A 62 -10.01 -2.54 1.66
C GLU A 62 -10.07 -1.81 0.31
N LEU A 63 -8.98 -1.15 -0.05
CA LEU A 63 -8.82 -0.44 -1.33
C LEU A 63 -7.54 -0.94 -2.01
N ASP A 64 -7.67 -1.77 -3.04
CA ASP A 64 -6.54 -2.14 -3.89
C ASP A 64 -6.30 -1.04 -4.92
N ASN A 65 -5.11 -0.44 -4.89
CA ASN A 65 -4.70 0.61 -5.83
C ASN A 65 -3.64 0.16 -6.83
N GLY A 66 -3.42 -1.14 -6.99
CA GLY A 66 -2.39 -1.67 -7.87
C GLY A 66 -2.49 -1.16 -9.31
N ASP A 67 -3.71 -1.01 -9.83
CA ASP A 67 -3.98 -0.52 -11.20
C ASP A 67 -4.40 0.95 -11.26
N LEU A 68 -4.38 1.64 -10.12
CA LEU A 68 -4.73 3.06 -10.05
C LEU A 68 -3.46 3.90 -10.00
N ASP A 69 -3.53 5.06 -10.66
CA ASP A 69 -2.59 6.15 -10.43
C ASP A 69 -2.97 6.94 -9.17
N LEU A 70 -2.26 8.04 -8.91
CA LEU A 70 -2.52 8.88 -7.74
C LEU A 70 -3.94 9.44 -7.76
N GLU A 71 -4.38 9.98 -8.89
CA GLU A 71 -5.71 10.60 -9.01
C GLU A 71 -6.82 9.56 -8.84
N GLY A 72 -6.69 8.40 -9.48
CA GLY A 72 -7.61 7.27 -9.33
C GLY A 72 -7.67 6.77 -7.90
N THR A 73 -6.52 6.65 -7.22
CA THR A 73 -6.46 6.26 -5.79
C THR A 73 -7.21 7.26 -4.92
N VAL A 74 -6.96 8.56 -5.11
CA VAL A 74 -7.62 9.63 -4.34
C VAL A 74 -9.13 9.62 -4.57
N LYS A 75 -9.56 9.50 -5.84
CA LYS A 75 -10.99 9.44 -6.18
C LYS A 75 -11.68 8.24 -5.55
N ALA A 76 -11.05 7.07 -5.58
CA ALA A 76 -11.60 5.87 -4.95
C ALA A 76 -11.70 6.03 -3.42
N ALA A 77 -10.68 6.60 -2.77
CA ALA A 77 -10.71 6.89 -1.34
C ALA A 77 -11.82 7.88 -0.97
N LEU A 78 -12.00 8.97 -1.73
CA LEU A 78 -13.07 9.94 -1.53
C LEU A 78 -14.46 9.29 -1.66
N THR A 79 -14.64 8.41 -2.64
CA THR A 79 -15.90 7.67 -2.81
C THR A 79 -16.24 6.83 -1.58
N ILE A 80 -15.24 6.18 -0.98
CA ILE A 80 -15.41 5.39 0.26
C ILE A 80 -15.82 6.30 1.43
N ILE A 81 -15.15 7.44 1.57
CA ILE A 81 -15.42 8.41 2.65
C ILE A 81 -16.84 8.95 2.53
N GLU A 82 -17.24 9.45 1.36
CA GLU A 82 -18.58 9.99 1.10
C GLU A 82 -19.68 8.94 1.31
N GLY A 83 -19.41 7.67 1.02
CA GLY A 83 -20.35 6.58 1.25
C GLY A 83 -20.57 6.24 2.73
N LYS A 84 -19.59 6.53 3.60
CA LYS A 84 -19.64 6.25 5.04
C LYS A 84 -20.12 7.44 5.88
N MET A 85 -20.06 8.66 5.34
CA MET A 85 -20.50 9.90 6.01
C MET A 85 -21.96 10.29 5.72
N LYS A 86 -22.71 9.44 5.01
CA LYS A 86 -24.17 9.56 4.83
C LYS A 86 -24.91 8.82 5.93
#